data_AF-A0A846DI22-F1
#
_entry.id   AF-A0A846DI22-F1
#
_cell.length_a   1.000
_cell.length_b   1.000
_cell.length_c   1.000
_cell.angle_alpha   90.00
_cell.angle_beta   90.00
_cell.angle_gamma   90.00
#
_symmetry.space_group_name_H-M   'P 1'
#
loop_
_entity.id
_entity.type
_entity.pdbx_description
1 polymer ?
#
loop_
_entity_poly.entity_id
_entity_poly.type
_entity_poly.pdbx_seq_one_letter_code
_entity_poly.pdbx_strand_id
1 'polypeptide(L)'
;SSTIEESDLLLYFSQTPPEDAVLQMTYQGYIYWETPQTAPKKSRLIKQGEDFLIQTQVIGKSKQLVVITDSGKAYPLNLQDIPPAGKKKKTLLMSLLPKGAQRDAEGSVAHFFLPENTAPLDLVLLTEKGHIKRLPVSELTNLTNRGLVVLKLKEQDRLRYVCLTKEGQEVAISTTGGRVLRFEVNDQQLPIMGRSSQGNQALRLRYGEHLAGCVTLNSDEHLVLVSELGYGKRLPVSVLRLANRGDIGTQALQFTSKMDNLAGMVLAEAGATLILMTNTEKGTAILVDSLEVWGKDGSGDRFCKLKQDEKISSLMSY
;
A
#
# COMPACT_ATOMS: atom_id res chain seq x y z
N SER A 1 49.95 19.22 -10.00
CA SER A 1 48.72 19.95 -10.36
C SER A 1 47.98 19.09 -11.37
N SER A 2 46.89 18.41 -11.05
CA SER A 2 45.69 18.92 -10.40
C SER A 2 45.11 17.86 -9.47
N THR A 3 44.96 18.27 -8.22
CA THR A 3 44.17 17.63 -7.17
C THR A 3 42.77 17.39 -7.70
N ILE A 4 42.37 16.11 -7.79
CA ILE A 4 40.97 15.75 -7.86
C ILE A 4 40.40 16.19 -6.51
N GLU A 5 39.48 17.15 -6.53
CA GLU A 5 38.82 17.65 -5.33
C GLU A 5 38.04 16.49 -4.68
N GLU A 6 38.60 15.94 -3.59
CA GLU A 6 37.95 15.07 -2.60
C GLU A 6 36.77 15.74 -1.86
N SER A 7 36.24 16.86 -2.37
CA SER A 7 35.23 17.70 -1.72
C SER A 7 33.77 17.30 -2.02
N ASP A 8 33.52 16.41 -2.99
CA ASP A 8 32.18 15.92 -3.32
C ASP A 8 31.70 14.74 -2.43
N LEU A 9 32.55 14.28 -1.51
CA LEU A 9 32.13 13.50 -0.34
C LEU A 9 31.57 14.44 0.72
N LEU A 10 30.47 15.14 0.41
CA LEU A 10 29.65 15.80 1.43
C LEU A 10 29.07 14.71 2.34
N LEU A 11 29.84 14.43 3.39
CA LEU A 11 29.42 13.81 4.63
C LEU A 11 28.03 14.32 4.96
N TYR A 12 27.04 13.44 4.79
CA TYR A 12 25.72 13.66 5.33
C TYR A 12 25.89 13.76 6.84
N PHE A 13 25.83 14.97 7.38
CA PHE A 13 25.52 15.13 8.79
C PHE A 13 24.09 14.64 8.95
N SER A 14 23.94 13.48 9.58
CA SER A 14 22.63 12.97 10.01
C SER A 14 21.95 14.05 10.83
N GLN A 15 20.76 14.48 10.42
CA GLN A 15 20.00 15.52 11.13
C GLN A 15 18.76 14.87 11.72
N THR A 16 18.50 15.11 13.00
CA THR A 16 17.25 14.65 13.62
C THR A 16 16.10 15.53 13.11
N PRO A 17 15.08 14.98 12.43
CA PRO A 17 13.93 15.76 12.00
C PRO A 17 13.19 16.35 13.21
N PRO A 18 12.61 17.55 13.09
CA PRO A 18 11.69 18.09 14.10
C PRO A 18 10.49 17.17 14.36
N GLU A 19 9.93 17.19 15.56
CA GLU A 19 8.76 16.33 15.90
C GLU A 19 7.50 16.71 15.09
N ASP A 20 7.36 17.99 14.73
CA ASP A 20 6.25 18.50 13.92
C ASP A 20 6.48 18.32 12.42
N ALA A 21 7.65 17.85 12.01
CA ALA A 21 7.92 17.55 10.60
C ALA A 21 7.10 16.37 10.10
N VAL A 22 6.90 16.38 8.80
CA VAL A 22 6.07 15.43 8.08
C VAL A 22 6.95 14.65 7.12
N LEU A 23 6.89 13.34 7.22
CA LEU A 23 7.50 12.41 6.28
C LEU A 23 6.63 12.32 5.03
N GLN A 24 7.26 12.46 3.87
CA GLN A 24 6.61 12.38 2.57
C GLN A 24 7.23 11.29 1.71
N MET A 25 6.38 10.55 1.00
CA MET A 25 6.79 9.58 0.00
C MET A 25 6.05 9.79 -1.32
N THR A 26 6.81 9.74 -2.42
CA THR A 26 6.28 9.95 -3.77
C THR A 26 6.03 8.63 -4.50
N TYR A 27 5.26 8.70 -5.58
CA TYR A 27 4.96 7.56 -6.44
C TYR A 27 6.21 6.86 -6.98
N GLN A 28 7.25 7.62 -7.34
CA GLN A 28 8.53 7.07 -7.79
C GLN A 28 9.38 6.48 -6.65
N GLY A 29 8.90 6.51 -5.41
CA GLY A 29 9.56 5.92 -4.24
C GLY A 29 10.60 6.84 -3.58
N TYR A 30 10.58 8.14 -3.89
CA TYR A 30 11.42 9.10 -3.18
C TYR A 30 10.86 9.40 -1.81
N ILE A 31 11.76 9.57 -0.83
CA ILE A 31 11.41 9.85 0.56
C ILE A 31 12.20 11.05 1.08
N TYR A 32 11.49 11.94 1.78
CA TYR A 32 12.06 13.11 2.44
C TYR A 32 11.13 13.57 3.57
N TRP A 33 11.60 14.50 4.40
CA TRP A 33 10.76 15.17 5.40
C TRP A 33 10.75 16.68 5.19
N GLU A 34 9.68 17.34 5.61
CA GLU A 34 9.58 18.79 5.63
C GLU A 34 8.72 19.28 6.78
N THR A 35 8.92 20.53 7.21
CA THR A 35 8.00 21.16 8.16
C THR A 35 6.69 21.50 7.45
N PRO A 36 5.53 21.36 8.13
CA PRO A 36 4.23 21.55 7.51
C PRO A 36 4.10 22.92 6.85
N GLN A 37 3.89 22.94 5.54
CA GLN A 37 3.33 24.10 4.83
C GLN A 37 1.88 23.78 4.45
N THR A 38 1.01 24.79 4.40
CA THR A 38 -0.38 24.61 3.95
C THR A 38 -0.43 23.94 2.57
N ALA A 39 -0.90 22.70 2.51
CA ALA A 39 -1.04 21.95 1.27
C ALA A 39 -2.16 22.53 0.37
N PRO A 40 -2.00 22.55 -0.96
CA PRO A 40 -3.06 22.94 -1.87
C PRO A 40 -4.17 21.87 -1.94
N LYS A 41 -5.41 22.26 -1.62
CA LYS A 41 -6.61 21.42 -1.57
C LYS A 41 -7.39 21.37 -2.90
N LYS A 42 -6.79 20.92 -4.01
CA LYS A 42 -7.54 20.81 -5.29
C LYS A 42 -7.17 19.58 -6.10
N SER A 43 -8.18 18.98 -6.73
CA SER A 43 -8.04 17.96 -7.78
C SER A 43 -7.14 18.48 -8.90
N ARG A 44 -6.14 17.69 -9.30
CA ARG A 44 -5.15 18.05 -10.32
C ARG A 44 -4.89 16.86 -11.25
N LEU A 45 -4.72 17.14 -12.54
CA LEU A 45 -4.20 16.17 -13.50
C LEU A 45 -2.68 16.01 -13.28
N ILE A 46 -2.23 14.77 -13.17
CA ILE A 46 -0.81 14.43 -13.09
C ILE A 46 -0.33 14.20 -14.52
N LYS A 47 0.64 15.01 -14.97
CA LYS A 47 1.18 14.90 -16.33
C LYS A 47 1.98 13.60 -16.47
N GLN A 48 2.15 13.17 -17.71
CA GLN A 48 2.98 12.00 -18.02
C GLN A 48 4.39 12.15 -17.45
N GLY A 49 4.84 11.17 -16.67
CA GLY A 49 6.15 11.17 -16.02
C GLY A 49 6.31 12.14 -14.85
N GLU A 50 5.23 12.83 -14.45
CA GLU A 50 5.22 13.69 -13.26
C GLU A 50 5.17 12.83 -12.00
N ASP A 51 6.09 13.08 -11.09
CA ASP A 51 6.11 12.46 -9.77
C ASP A 51 5.22 13.24 -8.79
N PHE A 52 4.55 12.54 -7.88
CA PHE A 52 3.55 13.11 -6.98
C PHE A 52 3.56 12.40 -5.64
N LEU A 53 3.01 13.08 -4.63
CA LEU A 53 2.91 12.58 -3.28
C LEU A 53 1.86 11.45 -3.20
N ILE A 54 2.22 10.33 -2.57
CA ILE A 54 1.32 9.20 -2.34
C ILE A 54 1.11 8.91 -0.86
N GLN A 55 1.96 9.47 0.01
CA GLN A 55 1.86 9.23 1.44
C GLN A 55 2.48 10.36 2.25
N THR A 56 1.81 10.70 3.34
CA THR A 56 2.17 11.77 4.26
C THR A 56 1.97 11.28 5.69
N GLN A 57 2.98 11.36 6.55
CA GLN A 57 2.88 10.93 7.95
C GLN A 57 3.60 11.92 8.86
N VAL A 58 2.95 12.34 9.95
CA VAL A 58 3.60 13.15 11.00
C VAL A 58 4.66 12.29 11.69
N ILE A 59 5.86 12.84 11.87
CA ILE A 59 6.99 12.12 12.49
C ILE A 59 6.76 11.96 14.01
N GLY A 60 6.32 13.02 14.69
CA GLY A 60 6.13 13.01 16.14
C GLY A 60 7.41 12.62 16.88
N LYS A 61 7.28 11.72 17.84
CA LYS A 61 8.41 11.22 18.66
C LYS A 61 9.13 10.01 18.07
N SER A 62 8.72 9.57 16.88
CA SER A 62 9.28 8.38 16.27
C SER A 62 10.75 8.61 15.89
N LYS A 63 11.59 7.60 16.13
CA LYS A 63 13.02 7.64 15.77
C LYS A 63 13.33 6.88 14.50
N GLN A 64 12.48 5.91 14.18
CA GLN A 64 12.67 4.98 13.09
C GLN A 64 11.35 4.74 12.37
N LEU A 65 11.44 4.61 11.06
CA LEU A 65 10.38 4.12 10.20
C LEU A 65 10.57 2.61 10.02
N VAL A 66 9.51 1.82 10.21
CA VAL A 66 9.54 0.40 9.81
C VAL A 66 9.29 0.34 8.32
N VAL A 67 10.12 -0.40 7.60
CA VAL A 67 9.95 -0.65 6.16
C VAL A 67 9.87 -2.15 5.94
N ILE A 68 8.75 -2.62 5.38
CA ILE A 68 8.54 -4.02 5.02
C ILE A 68 8.68 -4.15 3.51
N THR A 69 9.55 -5.05 3.06
CA THR A 69 9.83 -5.30 1.65
C THR A 69 9.05 -6.48 1.09
N ASP A 70 8.96 -6.55 -0.23
CA ASP A 70 8.32 -7.65 -0.98
C ASP A 70 8.98 -9.02 -0.75
N SER A 71 10.22 -9.04 -0.24
CA SER A 71 10.92 -10.24 0.23
C SER A 71 10.45 -10.78 1.59
N GLY A 72 9.44 -10.16 2.22
CA GLY A 72 8.87 -10.62 3.48
C GLY A 72 9.74 -10.31 4.71
N LYS A 73 10.58 -9.27 4.62
CA LYS A 73 11.45 -8.79 5.70
C LYS A 73 11.11 -7.36 6.09
N ALA A 74 11.19 -7.06 7.38
CA ALA A 74 11.06 -5.73 7.97
C ALA A 74 12.44 -5.16 8.34
N TYR A 75 12.66 -3.88 8.08
CA TYR A 75 13.90 -3.17 8.36
C TYR A 75 13.61 -1.88 9.12
N PRO A 76 14.49 -1.46 10.05
CA PRO A 76 14.43 -0.14 10.62
C PRO A 76 15.14 0.84 9.67
N LEU A 77 14.49 1.97 9.37
CA LEU A 77 15.12 3.12 8.72
C LEU A 77 15.20 4.27 9.72
N ASN A 78 16.41 4.70 10.08
CA ASN A 78 16.56 5.82 10.99
C ASN A 78 16.13 7.10 10.29
N LEU A 79 15.32 7.91 10.97
CA LEU A 79 14.83 9.15 10.39
C LEU A 79 15.94 10.16 10.09
N GLN A 80 17.05 10.08 10.83
CA GLN A 80 18.23 10.91 10.61
C GLN A 80 18.92 10.67 9.25
N ASP A 81 18.69 9.50 8.65
CA ASP A 81 19.25 9.11 7.36
C ASP A 81 18.37 9.61 6.20
N ILE A 82 17.14 10.06 6.50
CA ILE A 82 16.20 10.62 5.52
C ILE A 82 16.50 12.11 5.33
N PRO A 83 16.68 12.59 4.09
CA PRO A 83 16.98 14.00 3.84
C PRO A 83 15.75 14.91 3.99
N PRO A 84 15.93 16.18 4.37
CA PRO A 84 14.87 17.18 4.24
C PRO A 84 14.53 17.50 2.77
N ALA A 85 13.35 18.07 2.54
CA ALA A 85 12.95 18.63 1.26
C ALA A 85 13.93 19.71 0.76
N GLY A 86 13.94 19.95 -0.55
CA GLY A 86 14.77 20.99 -1.18
C GLY A 86 16.22 20.60 -1.46
N LYS A 87 16.66 19.38 -1.11
CA LYS A 87 17.96 18.88 -1.57
C LYS A 87 17.96 18.62 -3.07
N LYS A 88 19.06 18.97 -3.75
CA LYS A 88 19.23 18.78 -5.22
C LYS A 88 19.08 17.32 -5.66
N LYS A 89 19.53 16.37 -4.83
CA LYS A 89 19.45 14.94 -5.14
C LYS A 89 18.27 14.32 -4.39
N LYS A 90 17.31 13.80 -5.14
CA LYS A 90 16.22 12.98 -4.59
C LYS A 90 16.77 11.62 -4.12
N THR A 91 16.26 11.11 -3.01
CA THR A 91 16.71 9.85 -2.40
C THR A 91 15.59 8.82 -2.42
N LEU A 92 15.86 7.62 -2.96
CA LEU A 92 14.92 6.51 -2.99
C LEU A 92 14.88 5.80 -1.64
N LEU A 93 13.69 5.43 -1.16
CA LEU A 93 13.51 4.68 0.09
C LEU A 93 14.39 3.42 0.13
N MET A 94 14.35 2.62 -0.94
CA MET A 94 15.13 1.38 -1.04
C MET A 94 16.63 1.60 -0.95
N SER A 95 17.14 2.75 -1.41
CA SER A 95 18.58 3.07 -1.36
C SER A 95 19.09 3.33 0.06
N LEU A 96 18.19 3.67 0.99
CA LEU A 96 18.51 3.89 2.40
C LEU A 96 18.49 2.59 3.22
N LEU A 97 17.97 1.50 2.67
CA LEU A 97 17.97 0.20 3.34
C LEU A 97 19.34 -0.48 3.21
N PRO A 98 19.69 -1.43 4.12
CA PRO A 98 20.92 -2.20 4.02
C PRO A 98 21.08 -2.90 2.66
N LYS A 99 22.31 -3.07 2.16
CA LYS A 99 22.61 -3.72 0.87
C LYS A 99 21.95 -5.11 0.71
N GLY A 100 21.79 -5.86 1.80
CA GLY A 100 21.07 -7.13 1.79
C GLY A 100 19.59 -6.99 1.41
N ALA A 101 18.91 -5.94 1.89
CA ALA A 101 17.54 -5.63 1.50
C ALA A 101 17.47 -5.29 -0.01
N GLN A 102 18.37 -4.42 -0.48
CA GLN A 102 18.42 -4.00 -1.89
C GLN A 102 18.67 -5.15 -2.88
N ARG A 103 19.35 -6.21 -2.43
CA ARG A 103 19.60 -7.40 -3.25
C ARG A 103 18.42 -8.37 -3.22
N ASP A 104 17.80 -8.55 -2.06
CA ASP A 104 16.78 -9.58 -1.85
C ASP A 104 15.36 -9.11 -2.28
N ALA A 105 15.13 -7.80 -2.34
CA ALA A 105 13.82 -7.16 -2.56
C ALA A 105 13.77 -6.31 -3.83
N GLU A 106 12.61 -6.29 -4.50
CA GLU A 106 12.36 -5.37 -5.62
C GLU A 106 11.83 -4.01 -5.12
N GLY A 107 11.19 -3.98 -3.94
CA GLY A 107 10.65 -2.75 -3.39
C GLY A 107 10.08 -2.88 -1.98
N SER A 108 9.62 -1.74 -1.45
CA SER A 108 8.86 -1.67 -0.20
C SER A 108 7.37 -1.94 -0.46
N VAL A 109 6.75 -2.74 0.40
CA VAL A 109 5.30 -3.02 0.39
C VAL A 109 4.56 -2.13 1.39
N ALA A 110 5.16 -1.87 2.55
CA ALA A 110 4.58 -0.98 3.55
C ALA A 110 5.66 -0.28 4.36
N HIS A 111 5.31 0.89 4.86
CA HIS A 111 6.14 1.64 5.78
C HIS A 111 5.29 2.46 6.75
N PHE A 112 5.63 2.40 8.03
CA PHE A 112 4.84 3.04 9.09
C PHE A 112 5.70 3.27 10.33
N PHE A 113 5.26 4.21 11.15
CA PHE A 113 5.79 4.39 12.49
C PHE A 113 5.19 3.36 13.44
N LEU A 114 6.02 2.71 14.26
CA LEU A 114 5.50 1.86 15.32
C LEU A 114 4.79 2.76 16.35
N PRO A 115 3.49 2.50 16.62
CA PRO A 115 2.79 3.23 17.66
C PRO A 115 3.41 2.93 19.03
N GLU A 116 3.40 3.92 19.93
CA GLU A 116 3.93 3.77 21.30
C GLU A 116 3.27 2.59 22.04
N ASN A 117 1.97 2.35 21.77
CA ASN A 117 1.27 1.16 22.21
C ASN A 117 1.04 0.20 21.03
N THR A 118 1.85 -0.86 20.98
CA THR A 118 1.79 -1.88 19.92
C THR A 118 0.71 -2.94 20.15
N ALA A 119 0.10 -2.99 21.34
CA ALA A 119 -0.97 -3.93 21.66
C ALA A 119 -2.32 -3.19 21.74
N PRO A 120 -3.41 -3.67 21.09
CA PRO A 120 -3.58 -4.93 20.36
C PRO A 120 -3.55 -4.74 18.83
N LEU A 121 -2.43 -4.28 18.26
CA LEU A 121 -2.30 -4.09 16.81
C LEU A 121 -1.60 -5.27 16.15
N ASP A 122 -2.14 -5.71 15.02
CA ASP A 122 -1.60 -6.78 14.19
C ASP A 122 -1.36 -6.31 12.76
N LEU A 123 -0.59 -7.10 12.02
CA LEU A 123 -0.39 -7.00 10.59
C LEU A 123 -1.10 -8.16 9.89
N VAL A 124 -1.90 -7.82 8.88
CA VAL A 124 -2.31 -8.76 7.84
C VAL A 124 -1.29 -8.70 6.72
N LEU A 125 -0.67 -9.84 6.43
CA LEU A 125 0.32 -10.02 5.37
C LEU A 125 -0.30 -10.90 4.28
N LEU A 126 -0.33 -10.45 3.03
CA LEU A 126 -0.88 -11.21 1.90
C LEU A 126 0.13 -11.30 0.75
N THR A 127 0.43 -12.52 0.32
CA THR A 127 1.34 -12.78 -0.81
C THR A 127 0.64 -12.77 -2.16
N GLU A 128 1.41 -12.62 -3.23
CA GLU A 128 0.93 -12.70 -4.61
C GLU A 128 0.18 -14.01 -4.92
N LYS A 129 0.65 -15.13 -4.36
CA LYS A 129 0.00 -16.45 -4.51
C LYS A 129 -1.21 -16.65 -3.57
N GLY A 130 -1.63 -15.62 -2.84
CA GLY A 130 -2.82 -15.64 -2.00
C GLY A 130 -2.64 -16.32 -0.64
N HIS A 131 -1.41 -16.35 -0.10
CA HIS A 131 -1.17 -16.77 1.27
C HIS A 131 -1.32 -15.58 2.22
N ILE A 132 -2.16 -15.73 3.25
CA ILE A 132 -2.44 -14.69 4.25
C ILE A 132 -1.95 -15.09 5.65
N LYS A 133 -1.44 -14.11 6.40
CA LYS A 133 -1.01 -14.28 7.78
C LYS A 133 -1.36 -13.09 8.65
N ARG A 134 -1.78 -13.33 9.91
CA ARG A 134 -1.84 -12.32 10.98
C ARG A 134 -0.60 -12.43 11.87
N LEU A 135 0.09 -11.31 12.06
CA LEU A 135 1.31 -11.21 12.86
C LEU A 135 1.20 -10.02 13.83
N PRO A 136 1.40 -10.19 15.14
CA PRO A 136 1.39 -9.07 16.09
C PRO A 136 2.47 -8.03 15.77
N VAL A 137 2.10 -6.75 15.85
CA VAL A 137 3.06 -5.64 15.63
C VAL A 137 4.16 -5.65 16.69
N SER A 138 3.92 -6.20 17.87
CA SER A 138 4.91 -6.39 18.94
C SER A 138 6.13 -7.23 18.50
N GLU A 139 5.99 -8.07 17.47
CA GLU A 139 7.10 -8.83 16.88
C GLU A 139 8.14 -7.94 16.17
N LEU A 140 7.81 -6.66 15.92
CA LEU A 140 8.65 -5.68 15.22
C LEU A 140 9.41 -4.73 16.16
N THR A 141 9.44 -4.99 17.47
CA THR A 141 10.04 -4.08 18.45
C THR A 141 11.58 -4.05 18.45
N ASN A 142 12.23 -5.10 17.92
CA ASN A 142 13.70 -5.26 17.95
C ASN A 142 14.29 -5.45 16.54
N LEU A 143 13.99 -4.52 15.64
CA LEU A 143 14.53 -4.55 14.28
C LEU A 143 16.03 -4.23 14.28
N THR A 144 16.78 -4.93 13.43
CA THR A 144 18.21 -4.68 13.20
C THR A 144 18.48 -4.51 11.72
N ASN A 145 19.66 -4.01 11.36
CA ASN A 145 20.08 -3.85 9.96
C ASN A 145 20.20 -5.19 9.19
N ARG A 146 20.14 -6.34 9.86
CA ARG A 146 20.03 -7.64 9.18
C ARG A 146 18.65 -7.88 8.57
N GLY A 147 17.65 -7.10 8.98
CA GLY A 147 16.25 -7.32 8.66
C GLY A 147 15.65 -8.44 9.49
N LEU A 148 14.35 -8.33 9.74
CA LEU A 148 13.58 -9.32 10.45
C LEU A 148 12.61 -10.00 9.49
N VAL A 149 12.64 -11.34 9.41
CA VAL A 149 11.66 -12.09 8.62
C VAL A 149 10.28 -11.92 9.27
N VAL A 150 9.33 -11.37 8.53
CA VAL A 150 7.92 -11.25 8.96
C VAL A 150 7.05 -12.30 8.29
N LEU A 151 7.45 -12.84 7.14
CA LEU A 151 6.75 -13.88 6.41
C LEU A 151 7.74 -14.79 5.68
N LYS A 152 7.65 -16.10 5.91
CA LYS A 152 8.41 -17.05 5.09
C LYS A 152 7.69 -17.21 3.76
N LEU A 153 8.32 -16.77 2.68
CA LEU A 153 7.78 -16.91 1.33
C LEU A 153 8.09 -18.28 0.73
N LYS A 154 7.20 -18.76 -0.13
CA LYS A 154 7.49 -19.89 -1.02
C LYS A 154 8.36 -19.41 -2.18
N GLU A 155 8.93 -20.36 -2.90
CA GLU A 155 9.69 -20.05 -4.12
C GLU A 155 8.80 -19.29 -5.13
N GLN A 156 9.37 -18.25 -5.74
CA GLN A 156 8.68 -17.35 -6.69
C GLN A 156 7.40 -16.73 -6.11
N ASP A 157 7.29 -16.57 -4.79
CA ASP A 157 6.22 -15.80 -4.15
C ASP A 157 6.79 -14.50 -3.59
N ARG A 158 5.97 -13.45 -3.57
CA ARG A 158 6.33 -12.12 -3.06
C ARG A 158 5.24 -11.63 -2.14
N LEU A 159 5.63 -10.92 -1.08
CA LEU A 159 4.68 -10.18 -0.26
C LEU A 159 4.12 -9.02 -1.10
N ARG A 160 2.78 -8.88 -1.14
CA ARG A 160 2.11 -7.86 -1.95
C ARG A 160 1.33 -6.85 -1.15
N TYR A 161 0.74 -7.27 -0.02
CA TYR A 161 0.00 -6.36 0.85
C TYR A 161 0.39 -6.55 2.30
N VAL A 162 0.45 -5.42 3.00
CA VAL A 162 0.56 -5.36 4.45
C VAL A 162 -0.46 -4.34 4.96
N CYS A 163 -1.37 -4.78 5.82
CA CYS A 163 -2.41 -3.93 6.39
C CYS A 163 -2.32 -3.97 7.92
N LEU A 164 -2.42 -2.81 8.57
CA LEU A 164 -2.58 -2.74 10.03
C LEU A 164 -4.02 -3.09 10.39
N THR A 165 -4.21 -3.90 11.43
CA THR A 165 -5.53 -4.34 11.85
C THR A 165 -5.62 -4.50 13.36
N LYS A 166 -6.85 -4.67 13.82
CA LYS A 166 -7.20 -5.11 15.17
C LYS A 166 -8.16 -6.28 15.07
N GLU A 167 -8.21 -7.09 16.11
CA GLU A 167 -9.24 -8.11 16.24
C GLU A 167 -10.65 -7.51 16.16
N GLY A 168 -11.55 -8.20 15.48
CA GLY A 168 -12.94 -7.75 15.27
C GLY A 168 -13.11 -6.82 14.06
N GLN A 169 -12.03 -6.33 13.47
CA GLN A 169 -12.09 -5.75 12.11
C GLN A 169 -12.24 -6.86 11.07
N GLU A 170 -12.37 -6.47 9.82
CA GLU A 170 -12.47 -7.38 8.69
C GLU A 170 -11.34 -7.16 7.71
N VAL A 171 -11.07 -8.16 6.88
CA VAL A 171 -10.18 -8.04 5.72
C VAL A 171 -11.00 -8.25 4.45
N ALA A 172 -10.81 -7.35 3.49
CA ALA A 172 -11.34 -7.48 2.14
C ALA A 172 -10.20 -7.71 1.15
N ILE A 173 -10.31 -8.75 0.33
CA ILE A 173 -9.32 -9.15 -0.67
C ILE A 173 -10.01 -9.23 -2.02
N SER A 174 -9.50 -8.52 -3.02
CA SER A 174 -10.07 -8.53 -4.37
C SER A 174 -9.21 -9.30 -5.37
N THR A 175 -9.84 -9.86 -6.40
CA THR A 175 -9.15 -10.44 -7.57
C THR A 175 -9.40 -9.62 -8.82
N THR A 176 -8.53 -9.79 -9.82
CA THR A 176 -8.69 -9.20 -11.16
C THR A 176 -10.01 -9.57 -11.83
N GLY A 177 -10.64 -10.69 -11.42
CA GLY A 177 -11.99 -11.08 -11.87
C GLY A 177 -13.14 -10.25 -11.28
N GLY A 178 -12.87 -9.21 -10.49
CA GLY A 178 -13.90 -8.34 -9.89
C GLY A 178 -14.60 -8.96 -8.68
N ARG A 179 -14.01 -10.00 -8.09
CA ARG A 179 -14.52 -10.66 -6.88
C ARG A 179 -13.86 -10.08 -5.65
N VAL A 180 -14.62 -9.94 -4.57
CA VAL A 180 -14.12 -9.49 -3.26
C VAL A 180 -14.48 -10.52 -2.20
N LEU A 181 -13.47 -11.12 -1.58
CA LEU A 181 -13.59 -11.94 -0.39
C LEU A 181 -13.50 -11.04 0.84
N ARG A 182 -14.48 -11.14 1.74
CA ARG A 182 -14.54 -10.39 3.00
C ARG A 182 -14.74 -11.37 4.16
N PHE A 183 -13.91 -11.32 5.19
CA PHE A 183 -14.06 -12.13 6.40
C PHE A 183 -13.50 -11.40 7.62
N GLU A 184 -13.94 -11.80 8.81
CA GLU A 184 -13.50 -11.22 10.08
C GLU A 184 -12.03 -11.58 10.41
N VAL A 185 -11.33 -10.62 11.00
CA VAL A 185 -10.02 -10.81 11.62
C VAL A 185 -10.26 -11.30 13.04
N ASN A 186 -10.19 -12.63 13.21
CA ASN A 186 -10.30 -13.32 14.50
C ASN A 186 -9.50 -14.64 14.45
N ASP A 187 -9.36 -15.32 15.58
CA ASP A 187 -8.55 -16.55 15.65
C ASP A 187 -9.11 -17.73 14.84
N GLN A 188 -10.41 -17.73 14.54
CA GLN A 188 -11.04 -18.78 13.75
C GLN A 188 -10.71 -18.63 12.26
N GLN A 189 -10.81 -17.41 11.73
CA GLN A 189 -10.61 -17.13 10.30
C GLN A 189 -9.14 -16.86 9.98
N LEU A 190 -8.45 -16.11 10.85
CA LEU A 190 -7.08 -15.65 10.66
C LEU A 190 -6.28 -15.67 11.98
N PRO A 191 -5.88 -16.86 12.45
CA PRO A 191 -5.13 -17.00 13.70
C PRO A 191 -3.79 -16.27 13.65
N ILE A 192 -3.36 -15.78 14.82
CA ILE A 192 -2.01 -15.27 15.01
C ILE A 192 -0.99 -16.39 14.73
N MET A 193 0.02 -16.08 13.92
CA MET A 193 1.09 -17.01 13.60
C MET A 193 2.46 -16.38 13.76
N GLY A 194 3.45 -17.22 14.09
CA GLY A 194 4.83 -16.79 14.22
C GLY A 194 5.47 -16.28 12.91
N ARG A 195 6.57 -15.55 13.07
CA ARG A 195 7.35 -14.94 11.98
C ARG A 195 7.78 -15.90 10.87
N SER A 196 8.19 -17.12 11.23
CA SER A 196 8.71 -18.13 10.30
C SER A 196 7.64 -18.93 9.54
N SER A 197 6.34 -18.69 9.83
CA SER A 197 5.26 -19.36 9.12
C SER A 197 4.98 -18.71 7.75
N GLN A 198 4.42 -19.52 6.85
CA GLN A 198 4.03 -19.10 5.48
C GLN A 198 2.63 -18.49 5.41
N GLY A 199 1.82 -18.61 6.47
CA GLY A 199 0.41 -18.24 6.43
C GLY A 199 -0.49 -19.33 5.83
N ASN A 200 -1.79 -19.07 5.89
CA ASN A 200 -2.84 -19.95 5.37
C ASN A 200 -3.28 -19.49 3.97
N GLN A 201 -3.95 -20.35 3.19
CA GLN A 201 -4.55 -19.91 1.93
C GLN A 201 -5.70 -18.93 2.22
N ALA A 202 -5.66 -17.72 1.65
CA ALA A 202 -6.70 -16.72 1.83
C ALA A 202 -7.89 -16.96 0.90
N LEU A 203 -7.59 -17.21 -0.38
CA LEU A 203 -8.56 -17.56 -1.41
C LEU A 203 -7.89 -18.42 -2.49
N ARG A 204 -8.68 -19.19 -3.23
CA ARG A 204 -8.19 -19.87 -4.43
C ARG A 204 -8.38 -18.96 -5.64
N LEU A 205 -7.26 -18.46 -6.19
CA LEU A 205 -7.27 -17.73 -7.46
C LEU A 205 -7.75 -18.64 -8.58
N ARG A 206 -8.63 -18.12 -9.43
CA ARG A 206 -9.02 -18.82 -10.66
C ARG A 206 -7.87 -18.75 -11.66
N TYR A 207 -7.93 -19.61 -12.67
CA TYR A 207 -6.91 -19.62 -13.71
C TYR A 207 -6.82 -18.25 -14.40
N GLY A 208 -5.61 -17.66 -14.38
CA GLY A 208 -5.34 -16.33 -14.94
C GLY A 208 -5.76 -15.14 -14.06
N GLU A 209 -6.35 -15.38 -12.89
CA GLU A 209 -6.65 -14.31 -11.93
C GLU A 209 -5.46 -14.04 -11.00
N HIS A 210 -5.30 -12.76 -10.64
CA HIS A 210 -4.35 -12.30 -9.63
C HIS A 210 -5.08 -11.49 -8.57
N LEU A 211 -4.39 -11.15 -7.49
CA LEU A 211 -4.89 -10.20 -6.51
C LEU A 211 -4.94 -8.79 -7.10
N ALA A 212 -5.97 -8.02 -6.76
CA ALA A 212 -6.14 -6.64 -7.17
C ALA A 212 -6.25 -5.67 -5.97
N GLY A 213 -6.26 -6.17 -4.74
CA GLY A 213 -6.32 -5.33 -3.55
C GLY A 213 -6.46 -6.15 -2.27
N CYS A 214 -6.00 -5.56 -1.18
CA CYS A 214 -6.20 -6.06 0.17
C CYS A 214 -6.26 -4.87 1.11
N VAL A 215 -7.34 -4.78 1.90
CA VAL A 215 -7.51 -3.74 2.91
C VAL A 215 -8.13 -4.34 4.16
N THR A 216 -7.86 -3.72 5.29
CA THR A 216 -8.53 -3.97 6.57
C THR A 216 -9.51 -2.86 6.82
N LEU A 217 -10.70 -3.20 7.33
CA LEU A 217 -11.82 -2.26 7.38
C LEU A 217 -12.80 -2.58 8.50
N ASN A 218 -13.67 -1.62 8.80
CA ASN A 218 -14.84 -1.78 9.65
C ASN A 218 -16.10 -1.99 8.80
N SER A 219 -17.12 -2.63 9.39
CA SER A 219 -18.33 -3.06 8.66
C SER A 219 -19.19 -1.92 8.06
N ASP A 220 -19.02 -0.69 8.55
CA ASP A 220 -19.71 0.54 8.14
C ASP A 220 -18.93 1.36 7.09
N GLU A 221 -17.71 0.94 6.75
CA GLU A 221 -16.87 1.61 5.76
C GLU A 221 -17.28 1.29 4.33
N HIS A 222 -16.64 1.98 3.38
CA HIS A 222 -16.90 1.85 1.95
C HIS A 222 -15.61 1.48 1.22
N LEU A 223 -15.75 0.83 0.07
CA LEU A 223 -14.65 0.50 -0.83
C LEU A 223 -14.81 1.23 -2.14
N VAL A 224 -13.69 1.58 -2.78
CA VAL A 224 -13.66 1.98 -4.19
C VAL A 224 -13.05 0.85 -5.02
N LEU A 225 -13.78 0.41 -6.04
CA LEU A 225 -13.30 -0.56 -7.03
C LEU A 225 -13.18 0.12 -8.39
N VAL A 226 -12.10 -0.12 -9.11
CA VAL A 226 -11.86 0.46 -10.44
C VAL A 226 -11.32 -0.60 -11.40
N SER A 227 -11.87 -0.65 -12.60
CA SER A 227 -11.45 -1.53 -13.68
C SER A 227 -10.32 -0.95 -14.52
N GLU A 228 -9.63 -1.79 -15.28
CA GLU A 228 -8.58 -1.39 -16.22
C GLU A 228 -9.11 -0.41 -17.28
N LEU A 229 -10.39 -0.52 -17.67
CA LEU A 229 -11.03 0.40 -18.62
C LEU A 229 -11.56 1.70 -17.98
N GLY A 230 -11.29 1.92 -16.69
CA GLY A 230 -11.61 3.16 -15.99
C GLY A 230 -13.06 3.29 -15.53
N TYR A 231 -13.79 2.18 -15.45
CA TYR A 231 -15.09 2.14 -14.76
C TYR A 231 -14.88 1.83 -13.28
N GLY A 232 -15.63 2.47 -12.41
CA GLY A 232 -15.49 2.22 -10.99
C GLY A 232 -16.68 2.67 -10.19
N LYS A 233 -16.71 2.26 -8.92
CA LYS A 233 -17.75 2.64 -7.99
C LYS A 233 -17.27 2.64 -6.55
N ARG A 234 -17.86 3.52 -5.76
CA ARG A 234 -17.82 3.46 -4.30
C ARG A 234 -18.98 2.60 -3.83
N LEU A 235 -18.76 1.65 -2.93
CA LEU A 235 -19.82 0.78 -2.41
C LEU A 235 -19.65 0.54 -0.90
N PRO A 236 -20.74 0.49 -0.12
CA PRO A 236 -20.67 0.16 1.29
C PRO A 236 -20.27 -1.31 1.45
N VAL A 237 -19.36 -1.59 2.38
CA VAL A 237 -18.86 -2.96 2.59
C VAL A 237 -20.01 -3.93 2.92
N SER A 238 -21.06 -3.44 3.58
CA SER A 238 -22.26 -4.20 3.95
C SER A 238 -23.00 -4.87 2.78
N VAL A 239 -22.84 -4.41 1.53
CA VAL A 239 -23.42 -5.11 0.36
C VAL A 239 -22.63 -6.35 -0.06
N LEU A 240 -21.44 -6.55 0.48
CA LEU A 240 -20.61 -7.73 0.28
C LEU A 240 -20.90 -8.76 1.37
N ARG A 241 -21.14 -10.01 0.96
CA ARG A 241 -21.35 -11.13 1.89
C ARG A 241 -20.11 -11.32 2.77
N LEU A 242 -20.32 -11.31 4.08
CA LEU A 242 -19.33 -11.82 5.03
C LEU A 242 -19.17 -13.33 4.82
N ALA A 243 -17.97 -13.74 4.44
CA ALA A 243 -17.65 -15.10 4.01
C ALA A 243 -16.59 -15.70 4.94
N ASN A 244 -16.16 -16.93 4.65
CA ASN A 244 -15.05 -17.55 5.35
C ASN A 244 -13.75 -17.41 4.56
N ARG A 245 -12.61 -17.37 5.25
CA ARG A 245 -11.30 -17.52 4.61
C ARG A 245 -11.29 -18.81 3.77
N GLY A 246 -10.87 -18.70 2.51
CA GLY A 246 -10.84 -19.79 1.53
C GLY A 246 -11.98 -19.73 0.52
N ASP A 247 -13.02 -18.94 0.78
CA ASP A 247 -14.11 -18.73 -0.18
C ASP A 247 -13.64 -17.94 -1.42
N ILE A 248 -14.42 -18.00 -2.49
CA ILE A 248 -14.17 -17.26 -3.75
C ILE A 248 -14.61 -15.80 -3.70
N GLY A 249 -15.21 -15.33 -2.61
CA GLY A 249 -15.76 -13.97 -2.48
C GLY A 249 -17.06 -13.71 -3.25
N THR A 250 -17.50 -12.45 -3.27
CA THR A 250 -18.72 -11.94 -3.95
C THR A 250 -18.32 -11.20 -5.23
N GLN A 251 -19.10 -11.32 -6.32
CA GLN A 251 -18.89 -10.46 -7.49
C GLN A 251 -19.26 -9.02 -7.10
N ALA A 252 -18.27 -8.14 -7.05
CA ALA A 252 -18.44 -6.76 -6.57
C ALA A 252 -18.36 -5.74 -7.71
N LEU A 253 -17.78 -6.10 -8.86
CA LEU A 253 -17.74 -5.26 -10.06
C LEU A 253 -18.10 -6.09 -11.28
N GLN A 254 -19.09 -5.66 -12.06
CA GLN A 254 -19.41 -6.28 -13.36
C GLN A 254 -18.75 -5.46 -14.46
N PHE A 255 -18.07 -6.12 -15.38
CA PHE A 255 -17.33 -5.46 -16.44
C PHE A 255 -18.21 -5.12 -17.63
N THR A 256 -17.91 -3.99 -18.30
CA THR A 256 -18.56 -3.61 -19.56
C THR A 256 -18.04 -4.39 -20.76
N SER A 257 -16.86 -5.03 -20.61
CA SER A 257 -16.21 -5.86 -21.64
C SER A 257 -15.64 -7.13 -21.01
N LYS A 258 -15.62 -8.23 -21.77
CA LYS A 258 -14.98 -9.49 -21.35
C LYS A 258 -13.45 -9.40 -21.24
N MET A 259 -12.86 -8.35 -21.81
CA MET A 259 -11.40 -8.10 -21.80
C MET A 259 -10.98 -7.14 -20.67
N ASP A 260 -11.94 -6.65 -19.88
CA ASP A 260 -11.68 -5.78 -18.74
C ASP A 260 -11.42 -6.61 -17.48
N ASN A 261 -10.64 -6.04 -16.57
CA ASN A 261 -10.30 -6.65 -15.29
C ASN A 261 -10.40 -5.59 -14.19
N LEU A 262 -10.46 -6.01 -12.94
CA LEU A 262 -10.32 -5.12 -11.81
C LEU A 262 -8.85 -4.68 -11.73
N ALA A 263 -8.61 -3.37 -11.86
CA ALA A 263 -7.28 -2.79 -11.72
C ALA A 263 -6.90 -2.59 -10.25
N GLY A 264 -7.88 -2.26 -9.39
CA GLY A 264 -7.59 -2.02 -7.99
C GLY A 264 -8.82 -1.97 -7.09
N MET A 265 -8.57 -2.14 -5.80
CA MET A 265 -9.51 -1.87 -4.71
C MET A 265 -8.81 -1.11 -3.59
N VAL A 266 -9.41 -0.02 -3.13
CA VAL A 266 -8.92 0.78 -1.99
C VAL A 266 -10.05 1.06 -1.01
N LEU A 267 -9.69 1.40 0.23
CA LEU A 267 -10.64 1.91 1.21
C LEU A 267 -11.11 3.31 0.78
N ALA A 268 -12.41 3.57 0.90
CA ALA A 268 -13.00 4.86 0.55
C ALA A 268 -12.95 5.80 1.77
N GLU A 269 -11.76 6.27 2.10
CA GLU A 269 -11.57 7.20 3.23
C GLU A 269 -12.17 8.58 2.94
N ALA A 270 -12.90 9.13 3.90
CA ALA A 270 -13.53 10.43 3.77
C ALA A 270 -12.46 11.53 3.64
N GLY A 271 -12.65 12.45 2.69
CA GLY A 271 -11.69 13.51 2.38
C GLY A 271 -10.43 13.06 1.64
N ALA A 272 -10.22 11.76 1.42
CA ALA A 272 -9.07 11.23 0.69
C ALA A 272 -9.18 11.48 -0.82
N THR A 273 -8.03 11.45 -1.49
CA THR A 273 -7.93 11.56 -2.94
C THR A 273 -7.55 10.22 -3.54
N LEU A 274 -8.42 9.70 -4.41
CA LEU A 274 -8.15 8.57 -5.27
C LEU A 274 -7.27 9.00 -6.44
N ILE A 275 -6.13 8.33 -6.63
CA ILE A 275 -5.28 8.49 -7.80
C ILE A 275 -5.38 7.25 -8.68
N LEU A 276 -5.74 7.48 -9.94
CA LEU A 276 -5.74 6.47 -11.01
C LEU A 276 -4.51 6.69 -11.87
N MET A 277 -3.61 5.71 -11.94
CA MET A 277 -2.46 5.74 -12.85
C MET A 277 -2.69 4.84 -14.05
N THR A 278 -2.32 5.30 -15.24
CA THR A 278 -2.39 4.50 -16.46
C THR A 278 -1.06 3.82 -16.78
N ASN A 279 -1.10 2.79 -17.63
CA ASN A 279 0.08 2.16 -18.22
C ASN A 279 0.94 3.11 -19.07
N THR A 280 0.48 4.33 -19.34
CA THR A 280 1.25 5.40 -20.00
C THR A 280 1.70 6.50 -19.04
N GLU A 281 1.68 6.22 -17.73
CA GLU A 281 2.10 7.13 -16.64
C GLU A 281 1.29 8.44 -16.57
N LYS A 282 0.05 8.44 -17.05
CA LYS A 282 -0.87 9.56 -16.79
C LYS A 282 -1.65 9.30 -15.52
N GLY A 283 -1.85 10.34 -14.72
CA GLY A 283 -2.61 10.24 -13.47
C GLY A 283 -3.88 11.10 -13.46
N THR A 284 -4.94 10.55 -12.89
CA THR A 284 -6.19 11.26 -12.60
C THR A 284 -6.45 11.24 -11.09
N ALA A 285 -6.58 12.42 -10.48
CA ALA A 285 -6.91 12.56 -9.07
C ALA A 285 -8.41 12.89 -8.88
N ILE A 286 -9.10 12.13 -8.05
CA ILE A 286 -10.55 12.23 -7.81
C ILE A 286 -10.79 12.24 -6.31
N LEU A 287 -11.60 13.17 -5.80
CA LEU A 287 -12.00 13.15 -4.40
C LEU A 287 -12.93 11.96 -4.15
N VAL A 288 -12.60 11.12 -3.17
CA VAL A 288 -13.39 9.92 -2.85
C VAL A 288 -14.85 10.28 -2.54
N ASP A 289 -15.08 11.39 -1.84
CA ASP A 289 -16.41 11.86 -1.46
C ASP A 289 -17.28 12.27 -2.66
N SER A 290 -16.67 12.57 -3.81
CA SER A 290 -17.38 12.93 -5.04
C SER A 290 -17.90 11.73 -5.83
N LEU A 291 -17.49 10.50 -5.45
CA LEU A 291 -17.90 9.28 -6.13
C LEU A 291 -19.32 8.85 -5.72
N GLU A 292 -20.16 8.50 -6.68
CA GLU A 292 -21.49 7.97 -6.39
C GLU A 292 -21.40 6.64 -5.63
N VAL A 293 -22.35 6.43 -4.72
CA VAL A 293 -22.48 5.19 -3.96
C VAL A 293 -23.35 4.21 -4.73
N TRP A 294 -22.81 3.05 -5.02
CA TRP A 294 -23.46 1.97 -5.75
C TRP A 294 -23.69 0.75 -4.87
N GLY A 295 -24.60 -0.11 -5.31
CA GLY A 295 -24.70 -1.48 -4.82
C GLY A 295 -23.60 -2.39 -5.39
N LYS A 296 -23.67 -3.68 -5.04
CA LYS A 296 -22.71 -4.69 -5.54
C LYS A 296 -22.79 -4.95 -7.04
N ASP A 297 -23.92 -4.65 -7.67
CA ASP A 297 -24.16 -4.90 -9.10
C ASP A 297 -23.82 -3.68 -9.97
N GLY A 298 -23.65 -3.90 -11.28
CA GLY A 298 -23.24 -2.88 -12.25
C GLY A 298 -21.74 -2.55 -12.28
N SER A 299 -21.35 -1.86 -13.35
CA SER A 299 -19.97 -1.41 -13.60
C SER A 299 -19.59 -0.11 -12.89
N GLY A 300 -20.59 0.63 -12.39
CA GLY A 300 -20.36 1.97 -11.87
C GLY A 300 -20.16 3.02 -12.96
N ASP A 301 -19.60 4.15 -12.55
CA ASP A 301 -19.36 5.31 -13.40
C ASP A 301 -18.00 5.26 -14.08
N ARG A 302 -17.87 6.02 -15.16
CA ARG A 302 -16.58 6.18 -15.84
C ARG A 302 -15.76 7.28 -15.17
N PHE A 303 -14.72 6.89 -14.43
CA PHE A 303 -13.87 7.81 -13.68
C PHE A 303 -12.89 8.58 -14.58
N CYS A 304 -12.46 7.99 -15.69
CA CYS A 304 -11.57 8.65 -16.64
C CYS A 304 -11.81 8.22 -18.09
N LYS A 305 -11.48 9.11 -19.03
CA LYS A 305 -11.44 8.80 -20.46
C LYS A 305 -10.04 8.32 -20.81
N LEU A 306 -9.94 7.08 -21.24
CA LEU A 306 -8.70 6.44 -21.68
C LEU A 306 -8.57 6.52 -23.20
N LYS A 307 -7.35 6.71 -23.70
CA LYS A 307 -7.05 6.55 -25.12
C LYS A 307 -7.08 5.08 -25.54
N GLN A 308 -6.98 4.83 -26.84
CA GLN A 308 -6.80 3.47 -27.35
C GLN A 308 -5.57 2.82 -26.68
N ASP A 309 -5.73 1.55 -26.25
CA ASP A 309 -4.74 0.73 -25.55
C ASP A 309 -4.25 1.26 -24.19
N GLU A 310 -4.77 2.41 -23.74
CA GLU A 310 -4.52 2.94 -22.40
C GLU A 310 -5.41 2.23 -21.39
N LYS A 311 -4.82 1.79 -20.28
CA LYS A 311 -5.48 1.07 -19.20
C LYS A 311 -5.05 1.64 -17.85
N ILE A 312 -5.94 1.61 -16.86
CA ILE A 312 -5.55 1.79 -15.46
C ILE A 312 -4.61 0.65 -15.07
N SER A 313 -3.44 0.99 -14.56
CA SER A 313 -2.41 0.06 -14.10
C SER A 313 -2.24 0.06 -12.59
N SER A 314 -2.60 1.15 -11.91
CA SER A 314 -2.47 1.27 -10.46
C SER A 314 -3.51 2.21 -9.86
N LEU A 315 -3.85 1.93 -8.60
CA LEU A 315 -4.84 2.62 -7.79
C LEU A 315 -4.22 2.96 -6.43
N MET A 316 -4.34 4.22 -6.00
CA MET A 316 -3.86 4.67 -4.70
C MET A 316 -4.89 5.60 -4.06
N SER A 317 -4.95 5.59 -2.73
CA SER A 317 -5.72 6.56 -1.94
C SER A 317 -4.76 7.22 -0.96
N TYR A 318 -4.79 8.54 -0.87
CA TYR A 318 -3.94 9.33 0.02
C TYR A 318 -4.69 10.53 0.61
#